data_AF-A0A8T0J7P6-F1
#
_entry.id   AF-A0A8T0J7P6-F1
#
_cell.length_a   1.000
_cell.length_b   1.000
_cell.length_c   1.000
_cell.angle_alpha   90.00
_cell.angle_beta   90.00
_cell.angle_gamma   90.00
#
_symmetry.space_group_name_H-M   'P 1'
#
loop_
_entity.id
_entity.type
_entity.pdbx_description
1 polymer ?
#
loop_
_entity_poly.entity_id
_entity_poly.type
_entity_poly.pdbx_seq_one_letter_code
_entity_poly.pdbx_strand_id
1 'polypeptide(L)'
;MLTSTCSGIWSGMKTVKYFDGKTYNWVGVSQQKSLYGKVKRTLGQFTPSYWDKDEWNVLKGPLRFLQVLGLFVVIEVVEVMGFFLKYILWIPPANALVTYRLALWWLIANPAIREYNVFLQTRAPVKKLGAFCWLAVCIAIMETLICIKFGRGLFNNPVPKKVIWFWSVITLGLVLFLGGWTYKSYKDSKEARKKKSTNTKTNKSM
;
A
#
# COMPACT_ATOMS: atom_id res chain seq x y z
N MET A 1 -21.64 -9.54 -10.92
CA MET A 1 -20.58 -9.32 -9.92
C MET A 1 -19.52 -8.31 -10.35
N LEU A 2 -19.08 -8.26 -11.62
CA LEU A 2 -18.10 -7.25 -12.08
C LEU A 2 -18.61 -5.79 -12.05
N THR A 3 -19.92 -5.57 -12.21
CA THR A 3 -20.52 -4.24 -12.23
C THR A 3 -20.41 -3.49 -10.90
N SER A 4 -20.52 -4.17 -9.76
CA SER A 4 -20.46 -3.51 -8.44
C SER A 4 -19.04 -3.02 -8.12
N THR A 5 -18.02 -3.78 -8.50
CA THR A 5 -16.61 -3.41 -8.29
C THR A 5 -16.23 -2.19 -9.13
N CYS A 6 -16.69 -2.14 -10.38
CA CYS A 6 -16.49 -0.97 -11.26
C CYS A 6 -17.18 0.27 -10.69
N SER A 7 -18.42 0.15 -10.19
CA SER A 7 -19.14 1.26 -9.56
C SER A 7 -18.44 1.77 -8.30
N GLY A 8 -17.89 0.87 -7.47
CA GLY A 8 -17.14 1.25 -6.27
C GLY A 8 -15.86 2.03 -6.60
N ILE A 9 -15.10 1.57 -7.59
CA ILE A 9 -13.88 2.26 -8.06
C ILE A 9 -14.24 3.63 -8.65
N TRP A 10 -15.28 3.71 -9.48
CA TRP A 10 -15.74 4.95 -10.07
C TRP A 10 -16.20 5.97 -9.02
N SER A 11 -16.97 5.52 -8.02
CA SER A 11 -17.39 6.34 -6.89
C SER A 11 -16.18 6.83 -6.09
N GLY A 12 -15.19 5.97 -5.83
CA GLY A 12 -13.94 6.33 -5.16
C GLY A 12 -13.17 7.42 -5.92
N MET A 13 -13.01 7.27 -7.24
CA MET A 13 -12.34 8.27 -8.08
C MET A 13 -13.08 9.62 -8.10
N LYS A 14 -14.42 9.60 -8.11
CA LYS A 14 -15.22 10.82 -8.04
C LYS A 14 -15.10 11.53 -6.69
N THR A 15 -15.07 10.77 -5.59
CA THR A 15 -14.86 11.32 -4.24
C THR A 15 -13.49 11.98 -4.12
N VAL A 16 -12.42 11.35 -4.59
CA VAL A 16 -11.07 11.96 -4.59
C VAL A 16 -11.06 13.26 -5.38
N LYS A 17 -11.65 13.27 -6.59
CA LYS A 17 -11.72 14.48 -7.42
C LYS A 17 -12.57 15.61 -6.79
N TYR A 18 -13.61 15.26 -6.03
CA TYR A 18 -14.45 16.23 -5.31
C TYR A 18 -13.68 16.95 -4.20
N PHE A 19 -12.78 16.24 -3.51
CA PHE A 19 -11.93 16.81 -2.46
C PHE A 19 -10.72 17.59 -3.01
N ASP A 20 -10.18 17.21 -4.17
CA ASP A 20 -9.03 17.85 -4.83
C ASP A 20 -9.38 19.22 -5.47
N GLY A 21 -10.65 19.45 -5.80
CA GLY A 21 -11.11 20.63 -6.55
C GLY A 21 -11.54 21.86 -5.73
N LYS A 22 -11.37 21.88 -4.41
CA LYS A 22 -11.84 23.01 -3.58
C LYS A 22 -10.71 23.96 -3.19
N THR A 23 -10.53 25.03 -3.97
CA THR A 23 -9.76 26.20 -3.54
C THR A 23 -10.55 26.96 -2.47
N TYR A 24 -10.02 26.98 -1.23
CA TYR A 24 -10.68 27.63 -0.10
C TYR A 24 -10.40 29.14 -0.13
N ASN A 25 -11.45 29.96 -0.17
CA ASN A 25 -11.33 31.42 -0.14
C ASN A 25 -11.26 31.87 1.34
N TRP A 26 -10.13 32.44 1.76
CA TRP A 26 -9.83 32.79 3.15
C TRP A 26 -10.46 34.13 3.55
N VAL A 27 -11.80 34.23 3.51
CA VAL A 27 -12.51 35.37 4.11
C VAL A 27 -12.84 35.11 5.58
N GLY A 28 -12.84 36.17 6.39
CA GLY A 28 -13.04 36.13 7.84
C GLY A 28 -14.43 35.63 8.27
N VAL A 29 -14.50 34.97 9.43
CA VAL A 29 -15.72 34.34 9.98
C VAL A 29 -16.87 35.33 10.17
N SER A 30 -16.59 36.63 10.35
CA SER A 30 -17.62 37.64 10.60
C SER A 30 -18.47 37.99 9.37
N GLN A 31 -18.05 37.63 8.15
CA GLN A 31 -18.81 37.92 6.93
C GLN A 31 -19.81 36.82 6.53
N GLN A 32 -19.83 35.66 7.20
CA GLN A 32 -20.68 34.53 6.81
C GLN A 32 -22.06 34.58 7.50
N LYS A 33 -23.13 34.94 6.75
CA LYS A 33 -24.49 35.11 7.29
C LYS A 33 -25.29 33.81 7.53
N SER A 34 -24.88 32.64 7.01
CA SER A 34 -25.69 31.40 7.12
C SER A 34 -25.12 30.35 8.09
N LEU A 35 -25.99 29.69 8.86
CA LEU A 35 -25.66 28.58 9.76
C LEU A 35 -24.99 27.41 9.02
N TYR A 36 -25.44 27.12 7.80
CA TYR A 36 -24.82 26.11 6.93
C TYR A 36 -23.36 26.46 6.61
N GLY A 37 -23.05 27.75 6.41
CA GLY A 37 -21.68 28.24 6.20
C GLY A 37 -20.77 28.08 7.41
N LYS A 38 -21.33 28.13 8.64
CA LYS A 38 -20.59 27.87 9.89
C LYS A 38 -20.28 26.38 10.04
N VAL A 39 -21.28 25.50 9.89
CA VAL A 39 -21.09 24.03 9.97
C VAL A 39 -20.12 23.52 8.90
N LYS A 40 -20.26 24.01 7.66
CA LYS A 40 -19.35 23.66 6.56
C LYS A 40 -17.90 24.08 6.83
N ARG A 41 -17.67 25.17 7.59
CA ARG A 41 -16.33 25.64 7.97
C ARG A 41 -15.77 24.87 9.16
N THR A 42 -16.58 24.51 10.15
CA THR A 42 -16.18 23.61 11.24
C THR A 42 -15.77 22.24 10.69
N LEU A 43 -16.55 21.66 9.78
CA LEU A 43 -16.16 20.42 9.09
C LEU A 43 -14.93 20.60 8.20
N GLY A 44 -14.75 21.80 7.64
CA GLY A 44 -13.56 22.19 6.89
C GLY A 44 -12.30 22.36 7.76
N GLN A 45 -12.41 22.67 9.05
CA GLN A 45 -11.26 22.72 9.97
C GLN A 45 -10.73 21.32 10.30
N PHE A 46 -11.60 20.31 10.27
CA PHE A 46 -11.21 18.91 10.40
C PHE A 46 -10.72 18.28 9.09
N THR A 47 -10.77 19.03 7.97
CA THR A 47 -10.27 18.59 6.67
C THR A 47 -9.00 19.37 6.32
N PRO A 48 -7.87 18.71 6.01
CA PRO A 48 -6.62 19.41 5.70
C PRO A 48 -6.78 20.34 4.47
N SER A 49 -6.04 21.46 4.47
CA SER A 49 -6.08 22.47 3.39
C SER A 49 -5.62 21.93 2.03
N TYR A 50 -4.89 20.83 2.02
CA TYR A 50 -4.45 20.11 0.82
C TYR A 50 -4.44 18.62 1.13
N TRP A 51 -5.00 17.82 0.22
CA TRP A 51 -4.89 16.36 0.30
C TRP A 51 -3.61 15.95 -0.41
N ASP A 52 -2.61 15.48 0.34
CA ASP A 52 -1.38 15.00 -0.26
C ASP A 52 -1.67 13.82 -1.20
N LYS A 53 -1.28 13.98 -2.46
CA LYS A 53 -1.46 12.97 -3.51
C LYS A 53 -0.45 11.86 -3.30
N ASP A 54 -0.93 10.68 -2.93
CA ASP A 54 -0.10 9.49 -2.79
C ASP A 54 0.37 8.97 -4.15
N GLU A 55 1.44 9.54 -4.68
CA GLU A 55 2.03 9.07 -5.93
C GLU A 55 2.96 7.87 -5.73
N TRP A 56 2.38 6.67 -5.68
CA TRP A 56 3.11 5.40 -5.50
C TRP A 56 4.16 5.12 -6.58
N ASN A 57 3.94 5.60 -7.81
CA ASN A 57 4.93 5.54 -8.89
C ASN A 57 5.54 4.14 -9.11
N VAL A 58 4.70 3.11 -9.09
CA VAL A 58 5.06 1.68 -8.96
C VAL A 58 6.04 1.21 -10.04
N LEU A 59 5.93 1.73 -11.27
CA LEU A 59 6.73 1.31 -12.43
C LEU A 59 7.98 2.20 -12.67
N LYS A 60 8.27 3.19 -11.81
CA LYS A 60 9.44 4.08 -12.00
C LYS A 60 10.78 3.40 -11.71
N GLY A 61 10.79 2.21 -11.12
CA GLY A 61 12.02 1.42 -10.94
C GLY A 61 11.78 0.03 -10.35
N PRO A 62 12.64 -0.95 -10.68
CA PRO A 62 12.44 -2.34 -10.28
C PRO A 62 12.48 -2.55 -8.75
N LEU A 63 13.33 -1.81 -8.03
CA LEU A 63 13.39 -1.88 -6.57
C LEU A 63 12.12 -1.32 -5.92
N ARG A 64 11.55 -0.25 -6.49
CA ARG A 64 10.30 0.35 -6.01
C ARG A 64 9.12 -0.59 -6.24
N PHE A 65 9.09 -1.25 -7.40
CA PHE A 65 8.09 -2.27 -7.68
C PHE A 65 8.15 -3.39 -6.64
N LEU A 66 9.34 -3.90 -6.30
CA LEU A 66 9.51 -4.94 -5.28
C LEU A 66 9.03 -4.49 -3.89
N GLN A 67 9.31 -3.24 -3.51
CA GLN A 67 8.87 -2.68 -2.23
C GLN A 67 7.34 -2.60 -2.14
N VAL A 68 6.69 -2.09 -3.18
CA VAL A 68 5.22 -2.02 -3.25
C VAL A 68 4.61 -3.43 -3.29
N LEU A 69 5.20 -4.34 -4.07
CA LEU A 69 4.78 -5.75 -4.09
C LEU A 69 4.91 -6.40 -2.70
N GLY A 70 6.00 -6.12 -1.98
CA GLY A 70 6.21 -6.61 -0.62
C GLY A 70 5.14 -6.12 0.34
N LEU A 71 4.69 -4.86 0.22
CA LEU A 71 3.55 -4.35 1.01
C LEU A 71 2.28 -5.15 0.73
N PHE A 72 1.95 -5.42 -0.54
CA PHE A 72 0.80 -6.24 -0.90
C PHE A 72 0.91 -7.65 -0.31
N VAL A 73 2.07 -8.30 -0.44
CA VAL A 73 2.29 -9.63 0.13
C VAL A 73 2.08 -9.64 1.65
N VAL A 74 2.56 -8.63 2.37
CA VAL A 74 2.36 -8.54 3.84
C VAL A 74 0.87 -8.41 4.18
N ILE A 75 0.12 -7.57 3.45
CA ILE A 75 -1.33 -7.40 3.65
C ILE A 75 -2.05 -8.73 3.40
N GLU A 76 -1.76 -9.39 2.28
CA GLU A 76 -2.34 -10.69 1.93
C GLU A 76 -2.00 -11.77 2.98
N VAL A 77 -0.76 -11.81 3.46
CA VAL A 77 -0.34 -12.75 4.51
C VAL A 77 -1.12 -12.51 5.80
N VAL A 78 -1.29 -11.26 6.23
CA VAL A 78 -2.08 -10.92 7.42
C VAL A 78 -3.54 -11.34 7.26
N GLU A 79 -4.12 -11.12 6.08
CA GLU A 79 -5.50 -11.55 5.82
C GLU A 79 -5.63 -13.07 5.85
N VAL A 80 -4.74 -13.79 5.16
CA VAL A 80 -4.70 -15.26 5.15
C VAL A 80 -4.47 -15.82 6.57
N MET A 81 -3.53 -15.27 7.34
CA MET A 81 -3.31 -15.67 8.74
C MET A 81 -4.55 -15.46 9.59
N GLY A 82 -5.26 -14.35 9.37
CA GLY A 82 -6.55 -14.09 10.01
C GLY A 82 -7.63 -15.11 9.66
N PHE A 83 -7.72 -15.51 8.39
CA PHE A 83 -8.63 -16.57 7.95
C PHE A 83 -8.25 -17.93 8.56
N PHE A 84 -6.95 -18.24 8.62
CA PHE A 84 -6.44 -19.45 9.28
C PHE A 84 -6.79 -19.46 10.77
N LEU A 85 -6.69 -18.32 11.45
CA LEU A 85 -7.01 -18.22 12.86
C LEU A 85 -8.50 -18.50 13.13
N LYS A 86 -9.40 -18.06 12.24
CA LYS A 86 -10.82 -18.42 12.29
C LYS A 86 -11.03 -19.94 12.16
N TYR A 87 -10.27 -20.60 11.28
CA TYR A 87 -10.34 -22.04 11.08
C TYR A 87 -9.85 -22.82 12.32
N ILE A 88 -8.70 -22.43 12.87
CA ILE A 88 -8.06 -23.09 14.02
C ILE A 88 -8.89 -22.92 15.30
N LEU A 89 -9.47 -21.74 15.53
CA LEU A 89 -10.18 -21.42 16.77
C LEU A 89 -11.65 -21.88 16.78
N TRP A 90 -12.10 -22.58 15.74
CA TRP A 90 -13.46 -23.16 15.61
C TRP A 90 -14.60 -22.16 15.91
N ILE A 91 -14.39 -20.89 15.53
CA ILE A 91 -15.31 -19.79 15.80
C ILE A 91 -16.51 -19.86 14.82
N PRO A 92 -17.77 -19.92 15.30
CA PRO A 92 -18.95 -19.87 14.45
C PRO A 92 -18.90 -18.71 13.44
N PRO A 93 -19.37 -18.92 12.19
CA PRO A 93 -19.19 -17.97 11.09
C PRO A 93 -19.87 -16.60 11.30
N ALA A 94 -20.80 -16.48 12.25
CA ALA A 94 -21.56 -15.27 12.58
C ALA A 94 -21.00 -14.45 13.76
N ASN A 95 -19.77 -14.74 14.24
CA ASN A 95 -19.21 -14.02 15.37
C ASN A 95 -18.65 -12.64 14.99
N ALA A 96 -19.07 -11.61 15.74
CA ALA A 96 -18.69 -10.22 15.54
C ALA A 96 -17.17 -9.95 15.68
N LEU A 97 -16.40 -10.88 16.27
CA LEU A 97 -14.94 -10.77 16.44
C LEU A 97 -14.21 -10.60 15.10
N VAL A 98 -14.66 -11.29 14.04
CA VAL A 98 -14.05 -11.16 12.71
C VAL A 98 -14.31 -9.77 12.13
N THR A 99 -15.52 -9.24 12.33
CA THR A 99 -15.91 -7.91 11.90
C THR A 99 -15.15 -6.82 12.65
N TYR A 100 -15.02 -6.94 13.98
CA TYR A 100 -14.20 -6.01 14.77
C TYR A 100 -12.73 -6.06 14.37
N ARG A 101 -12.18 -7.24 14.09
CA ARG A 101 -10.81 -7.40 13.61
C ARG A 101 -10.61 -6.71 12.26
N LEU A 102 -11.52 -6.92 11.30
CA LEU A 102 -11.44 -6.30 9.98
C LEU A 102 -11.54 -4.77 10.08
N ALA A 103 -12.44 -4.26 10.92
CA ALA A 103 -12.60 -2.83 11.17
C ALA A 103 -11.34 -2.22 11.80
N LEU A 104 -10.76 -2.87 12.81
CA LEU A 104 -9.50 -2.42 13.43
C LEU A 104 -8.33 -2.44 12.44
N TRP A 105 -8.19 -3.52 11.67
CA TRP A 105 -7.17 -3.60 10.62
C TRP A 105 -7.37 -2.51 9.57
N TRP A 106 -8.61 -2.24 9.15
CA TRP A 106 -8.91 -1.17 8.21
C TRP A 106 -8.54 0.22 8.76
N LEU A 107 -8.81 0.48 10.04
CA LEU A 107 -8.44 1.74 10.70
C LEU A 107 -6.93 1.93 10.82
N ILE A 108 -6.16 0.87 11.08
CA ILE A 108 -4.69 0.92 11.20
C ILE A 108 -4.01 0.91 9.82
N ALA A 109 -4.55 0.15 8.85
CA ALA A 109 -3.96 -0.01 7.53
C ALA A 109 -3.95 1.31 6.76
N ASN A 110 -5.00 2.12 6.85
CA ASN A 110 -5.06 3.41 6.16
C ASN A 110 -3.86 4.34 6.50
N PRO A 111 -3.62 4.72 7.77
CA PRO A 111 -2.44 5.52 8.12
C PRO A 111 -1.12 4.77 7.91
N ALA A 112 -1.06 3.45 8.13
CA ALA A 112 0.17 2.67 7.90
C ALA A 112 0.61 2.70 6.43
N ILE A 113 -0.32 2.54 5.49
CA ILE A 113 -0.07 2.60 4.04
C ILE A 113 0.44 3.99 3.63
N ARG A 114 -0.12 5.05 4.23
CA ARG A 114 0.35 6.44 4.02
C ARG A 114 1.77 6.64 4.53
N GLU A 115 2.05 6.23 5.77
CA GLU A 115 3.39 6.30 6.36
C GLU A 115 4.42 5.52 5.53
N TYR A 116 4.04 4.33 5.05
CA TYR A 116 4.90 3.51 4.19
C TYR A 116 5.18 4.18 2.85
N ASN A 117 4.19 4.79 2.21
CA ASN A 117 4.39 5.55 0.98
C ASN A 117 5.38 6.70 1.17
N VAL A 118 5.23 7.47 2.25
CA VAL A 118 6.16 8.57 2.61
C VAL A 118 7.58 8.03 2.87
N PHE A 119 7.70 6.88 3.52
CA PHE A 119 8.98 6.19 3.72
C PHE A 119 9.66 5.78 2.41
N LEU A 120 8.89 5.31 1.42
CA LEU A 120 9.40 4.97 0.09
C LEU A 120 9.85 6.20 -0.72
N GLN A 121 9.14 7.32 -0.57
CA GLN A 121 9.45 8.56 -1.28
C GLN A 121 10.63 9.32 -0.66
N THR A 122 10.83 9.20 0.65
CA THR A 122 11.90 9.88 1.39
C THR A 122 13.29 9.35 0.97
N ARG A 123 14.13 10.26 0.45
CA ARG A 123 15.53 10.00 0.04
C ARG A 123 16.56 10.23 1.16
N ALA A 124 16.13 10.38 2.40
CA ALA A 124 17.03 10.62 3.53
C ALA A 124 17.94 9.40 3.80
N PRO A 125 19.19 9.63 4.27
CA PRO A 125 20.13 8.55 4.59
C PRO A 125 19.67 7.68 5.78
N VAL A 126 18.89 8.25 6.70
CA VAL A 126 18.26 7.52 7.81
C VAL A 126 16.76 7.48 7.55
N LYS A 127 16.25 6.29 7.23
CA LYS A 127 14.82 6.09 7.01
C LYS A 127 14.19 5.50 8.28
N LYS A 128 13.18 6.16 8.81
CA LYS A 128 12.41 5.69 9.97
C LYS A 128 11.06 5.19 9.49
N LEU A 129 10.73 3.93 9.77
CA LEU A 129 9.36 3.43 9.59
C LEU A 129 8.45 4.10 10.62
N GLY A 130 7.26 4.51 10.18
CA GLY A 130 6.27 5.16 11.03
C GLY A 130 5.70 4.21 12.10
N ALA A 131 5.07 4.79 13.11
CA ALA A 131 4.59 4.05 14.28
C ALA A 131 3.47 3.07 13.93
N PHE A 132 2.58 3.42 12.99
CA PHE A 132 1.50 2.53 12.56
C PHE A 132 2.03 1.35 11.75
N CYS A 133 3.10 1.55 10.97
CA CYS A 133 3.78 0.43 10.31
C CYS A 133 4.36 -0.56 11.33
N TRP A 134 5.06 -0.07 12.37
CA TRP A 134 5.57 -0.92 13.44
C TRP A 134 4.45 -1.64 14.20
N LEU A 135 3.35 -0.93 14.49
CA LEU A 135 2.19 -1.52 15.13
C LEU A 135 1.60 -2.66 14.28
N ALA A 136 1.43 -2.45 12.97
CA ALA A 136 0.96 -3.48 12.05
C ALA A 136 1.89 -4.71 12.02
N VAL A 137 3.20 -4.50 12.03
CA VAL A 137 4.20 -5.59 12.11
C VAL A 137 4.07 -6.36 13.43
N CYS A 138 3.94 -5.66 14.57
CA CYS A 138 3.74 -6.31 15.86
C CYS A 138 2.45 -7.14 15.90
N ILE A 139 1.35 -6.63 15.34
CA ILE A 139 0.08 -7.37 15.25
C ILE A 139 0.26 -8.62 14.38
N ALA A 140 0.90 -8.49 13.22
CA ALA A 140 1.16 -9.62 12.32
C ALA A 140 2.01 -10.72 12.99
N ILE A 141 3.04 -10.34 13.75
CA ILE A 141 3.87 -11.27 14.52
C ILE A 141 3.01 -11.97 15.59
N MET A 142 2.21 -11.21 16.35
CA MET A 142 1.34 -11.78 17.37
C MET A 142 0.33 -12.77 16.78
N GLU A 143 -0.34 -12.42 15.69
CA GLU A 143 -1.27 -13.32 14.98
C GLU A 143 -0.55 -14.60 14.50
N THR A 144 0.66 -14.46 13.96
CA THR A 144 1.49 -15.60 13.52
C THR A 144 1.83 -16.52 14.69
N LEU A 145 2.22 -15.97 15.84
CA LEU A 145 2.53 -16.76 17.04
C LEU A 145 1.31 -17.52 17.55
N ILE A 146 0.13 -16.92 17.52
CA ILE A 146 -1.12 -17.58 17.90
C ILE A 146 -1.42 -18.73 16.93
N CYS A 147 -1.31 -18.50 15.62
CA CYS A 147 -1.49 -19.54 14.60
C CYS A 147 -0.51 -20.72 14.80
N ILE A 148 0.75 -20.46 15.12
CA ILE A 148 1.73 -21.54 15.37
C ILE A 148 1.40 -22.28 16.68
N LYS A 149 0.99 -21.56 17.74
CA LYS A 149 0.69 -22.16 19.04
C LYS A 149 -0.53 -23.10 18.96
N PHE A 150 -1.62 -22.66 18.34
CA PHE A 150 -2.86 -23.42 18.25
C PHE A 150 -2.95 -24.30 16.98
N GLY A 151 -2.13 -24.04 15.97
CA GLY A 151 -2.07 -24.81 14.73
C GLY A 151 -1.28 -26.12 14.81
N ARG A 152 -0.50 -26.32 15.88
CA ARG A 152 0.28 -27.54 16.11
C ARG A 152 -0.66 -28.75 16.24
N GLY A 153 -0.54 -29.71 15.32
CA GLY A 153 -1.32 -30.95 15.31
C GLY A 153 -2.57 -30.94 14.42
N LEU A 154 -2.94 -29.80 13.81
CA LEU A 154 -4.10 -29.71 12.92
C LEU A 154 -3.82 -30.12 11.46
N PHE A 155 -2.58 -30.01 11.01
CA PHE A 155 -2.18 -30.30 9.63
C PHE A 155 -1.16 -31.44 9.59
N ASN A 156 -1.64 -32.67 9.69
CA ASN A 156 -0.78 -33.87 9.64
C ASN A 156 -0.47 -34.33 8.20
N ASN A 157 -1.21 -33.80 7.21
CA ASN A 157 -1.01 -34.12 5.80
C ASN A 157 0.05 -33.21 5.18
N PRO A 158 0.97 -33.76 4.37
CA PRO A 158 1.94 -32.94 3.66
C PRO A 158 1.24 -32.02 2.65
N VAL A 159 1.83 -30.85 2.42
CA VAL A 159 1.33 -29.89 1.43
C VAL A 159 1.24 -30.53 0.04
N PRO A 160 0.11 -30.34 -0.69
CA PRO A 160 -0.08 -30.96 -2.00
C PRO A 160 0.95 -30.45 -3.01
N LYS A 161 1.68 -31.40 -3.63
CA LYS A 161 2.78 -31.11 -4.58
C LYS A 161 2.37 -30.19 -5.74
N LYS A 162 1.12 -30.25 -6.19
CA LYS A 162 0.57 -29.39 -7.25
C LYS A 162 0.60 -27.91 -6.88
N VAL A 163 0.31 -27.57 -5.62
CA VAL A 163 0.30 -26.19 -5.12
C VAL A 163 1.73 -25.65 -5.06
N ILE A 164 2.69 -26.47 -4.60
CA ILE A 164 4.11 -26.10 -4.59
C ILE A 164 4.59 -25.77 -6.01
N TRP A 165 4.28 -26.62 -6.98
CA TRP A 165 4.66 -26.40 -8.38
C TRP A 165 4.04 -25.13 -8.96
N PHE A 166 2.75 -24.90 -8.70
CA PHE A 166 2.05 -23.70 -9.15
C PHE A 166 2.70 -22.42 -8.63
N TRP A 167 2.96 -22.33 -7.32
CA TRP A 167 3.63 -21.17 -6.74
C TRP A 167 5.08 -21.04 -7.20
N SER A 168 5.79 -22.15 -7.37
CA SER A 168 7.17 -22.15 -7.86
C SER A 168 7.30 -21.55 -9.27
N VAL A 169 6.37 -21.91 -10.17
CA VAL A 169 6.34 -21.35 -11.54
C VAL A 169 6.04 -19.85 -11.52
N ILE A 170 5.08 -19.41 -10.69
CA ILE A 170 4.75 -17.99 -10.55
C ILE A 170 5.95 -17.21 -10.01
N THR A 171 6.59 -17.69 -8.95
CA THR A 171 7.77 -17.04 -8.37
C THR A 171 8.91 -16.96 -9.39
N LEU A 172 9.17 -18.05 -10.13
CA LEU A 172 10.19 -18.07 -11.17
C LEU A 172 9.88 -17.05 -12.28
N GLY A 173 8.65 -17.01 -12.77
CA GLY A 173 8.21 -16.05 -13.78
C GLY A 173 8.38 -14.59 -13.32
N LEU A 174 8.04 -14.31 -12.06
CA LEU A 174 8.20 -12.99 -11.46
C LEU A 174 9.69 -12.60 -11.34
N VAL A 175 10.55 -13.53 -10.93
CA VAL A 175 12.01 -13.31 -10.86
C VAL A 175 12.59 -13.03 -12.24
N LEU A 176 12.21 -13.81 -13.28
CA LEU A 176 12.67 -13.58 -14.65
C LEU A 176 12.21 -12.23 -15.20
N PHE A 177 10.96 -11.85 -14.93
CA PHE A 177 10.42 -10.55 -15.32
C PHE A 177 11.18 -9.38 -14.67
N LEU A 178 11.43 -9.46 -13.36
CA LEU A 178 12.21 -8.45 -12.63
C LEU A 178 13.69 -8.44 -13.09
N GLY A 179 14.28 -9.60 -13.35
CA GLY A 179 15.62 -9.72 -13.91
C GLY A 179 15.74 -9.05 -15.29
N GLY A 180 14.78 -9.31 -16.18
CA GLY A 180 14.73 -8.65 -17.49
C GLY A 180 14.53 -7.14 -17.38
N TRP A 181 13.67 -6.67 -16.48
CA TRP A 181 13.45 -5.25 -16.24
C TRP A 181 14.71 -4.57 -15.70
N THR A 182 15.33 -5.13 -14.66
CA THR A 182 16.56 -4.59 -14.06
C THR A 182 17.68 -4.49 -15.09
N TYR A 183 17.84 -5.51 -15.94
CA TYR A 183 18.80 -5.50 -17.04
C TYR A 183 18.50 -4.39 -18.06
N LYS A 184 17.24 -4.25 -18.50
CA LYS A 184 16.83 -3.19 -19.42
C LYS A 184 17.10 -1.80 -18.84
N SER A 185 16.72 -1.59 -17.58
CA SER A 185 16.95 -0.32 -16.87
C SER A 185 18.44 0.01 -16.70
N TYR A 186 19.28 -1.02 -16.51
CA TYR A 186 20.73 -0.86 -16.46
C TYR A 186 21.30 -0.47 -17.84
N LYS A 187 20.86 -1.12 -18.92
CA LYS A 187 21.27 -0.81 -20.29
C LYS A 187 20.91 0.63 -20.67
N ASP A 188 19.65 1.03 -20.45
CA ASP A 188 19.17 2.39 -20.74
C ASP A 188 19.97 3.45 -19.96
N SER A 189 20.29 3.17 -18.70
CA SER A 189 21.13 4.06 -17.87
C SER A 189 22.56 4.16 -18.38
N LYS A 190 23.14 3.06 -18.87
CA LYS A 190 24.50 3.04 -19.43
C LYS A 190 24.57 3.82 -20.74
N GLU A 191 23.57 3.66 -21.61
CA GLU A 191 23.45 4.40 -22.87
C GLU A 191 23.26 5.90 -22.63
N ALA A 192 22.44 6.29 -21.66
CA ALA A 192 22.26 7.69 -21.27
C ALA A 192 23.55 8.33 -20.73
N ARG A 193 24.34 7.60 -19.92
CA ARG A 193 25.66 8.06 -19.45
C ARG A 193 26.65 8.25 -20.61
N LYS A 194 26.66 7.33 -21.57
CA LYS A 194 27.53 7.42 -22.76
C LYS A 194 27.15 8.62 -23.66
N LYS A 195 25.86 8.90 -23.84
CA LYS A 195 25.39 10.11 -24.55
C LYS A 195 25.84 11.40 -23.84
N LYS A 196 25.69 11.49 -22.51
CA LYS A 196 26.17 12.65 -21.73
C LYS A 196 27.68 12.86 -21.88
N SER A 197 28.50 11.81 -21.74
CA SER A 197 29.96 11.95 -21.88
C SER A 197 30.40 12.37 -23.27
N THR A 198 29.65 12.01 -24.31
CA THR A 198 29.94 12.41 -25.70
C THR A 198 29.58 13.88 -25.91
N ASN A 199 28.39 14.30 -25.46
CA ASN A 199 27.93 15.69 -25.60
C ASN A 199 28.79 16.69 -24.82
N THR A 200 29.27 16.32 -23.62
CA THR A 200 30.20 17.16 -22.84
C THR A 200 31.57 17.29 -23.50
N LYS A 201 32.02 16.30 -24.26
CA LYS A 201 33.27 16.40 -25.03
C LYS A 201 33.11 17.33 -26.23
N THR A 202 32.00 17.24 -26.96
CA THR A 202 31.70 18.10 -28.12
C THR A 202 31.53 19.57 -27.73
N ASN A 203 30.89 19.87 -26.60
CA ASN A 203 30.75 21.26 -26.10
C ASN A 203 32.04 21.86 -25.53
N LYS A 204 33.11 21.07 -25.33
CA LYS A 204 34.42 21.57 -24.85
C LYS A 204 35.41 21.81 -25.99
N SER A 205 35.13 21.33 -27.19
CA SER A 205 35.98 21.47 -28.38
C SER A 205 35.54 22.59 -29.32
N MET A 206 34.56 23.40 -28.91
CA MET A 206 34.01 24.54 -29.61
C MET A 206 34.16 25.77 -28.72
#